data_AF-A0A1W1EFH9-F1
#
_entry.id   AF-A0A1W1EFH9-F1
#
_cell.length_a   1.000
_cell.length_b   1.000
_cell.length_c   1.000
_cell.angle_alpha   90.00
_cell.angle_beta   90.00
_cell.angle_gamma   90.00
#
_symmetry.space_group_name_H-M   'P 1'
#
loop_
_entity.id
_entity.type
_entity.pdbx_description
1 polymer ?
#
loop_
_entity_poly.entity_id
_entity_poly.type
_entity_poly.pdbx_seq_one_letter_code
_entity_poly.pdbx_strand_id
1 'polypeptide(L)'
;MYNPISSEFFDQLMVAMERKIPSTIEYYQNAEQEKNREKQQIKALVKTMELIDGFEFLVLDTKEKIRLSFVVKFNGKRHRAD
;
A
#
# COMPACT_ATOMS: atom_id res chain seq x y z
N MET A 1 -7.18 10.74 -12.43
CA MET A 1 -5.76 10.78 -12.87
C MET A 1 -5.05 9.58 -12.26
N TYR A 2 -4.46 8.72 -13.09
CA TYR A 2 -3.66 7.59 -12.62
C TYR A 2 -2.40 8.21 -12.00
N ASN A 3 -2.26 8.13 -10.67
CA ASN A 3 -1.08 8.65 -10.00
C ASN A 3 -0.06 7.52 -10.02
N PRO A 4 0.96 7.56 -10.90
CA PRO A 4 1.92 6.49 -11.00
C PRO A 4 2.60 6.31 -9.65
N ILE A 5 2.78 5.06 -9.26
CA ILE A 5 3.54 4.70 -8.07
C ILE A 5 4.93 5.34 -8.21
N SER A 6 5.34 6.14 -7.22
CA SER A 6 6.71 6.65 -7.18
C SER A 6 7.68 5.46 -7.23
N SER A 7 8.67 5.47 -8.13
CA SER A 7 9.64 4.37 -8.29
C SER A 7 10.24 3.94 -6.95
N GLU A 8 10.53 4.90 -6.06
CA GLU A 8 11.07 4.64 -4.73
C GLU A 8 10.14 3.79 -3.84
N PHE A 9 8.82 3.95 -3.95
CA PHE A 9 7.86 3.12 -3.25
C PHE A 9 7.89 1.68 -3.77
N PHE A 10 7.95 1.52 -5.09
CA PHE A 10 7.99 0.20 -5.70
C PHE A 10 9.25 -0.56 -5.34
N ASP A 11 10.42 0.12 -5.34
CA ASP A 11 11.68 -0.46 -4.89
C ASP A 11 11.61 -0.91 -3.42
N GLN A 12 11.04 -0.09 -2.54
CA GLN A 12 10.86 -0.49 -1.14
C GLN A 12 9.88 -1.65 -0.97
N LEU A 13 8.80 -1.68 -1.76
CA LEU A 13 7.84 -2.77 -1.79
C LEU A 13 8.51 -4.08 -2.22
N MET A 14 9.27 -4.05 -3.32
CA MET A 14 10.08 -5.16 -3.82
C MET A 14 11.03 -5.68 -2.75
N VAL A 15 11.82 -4.80 -2.14
CA VAL A 15 12.77 -5.18 -1.08
C VAL A 15 12.03 -5.79 0.11
N ALA A 16 10.88 -5.25 0.49
CA ALA A 16 10.07 -5.80 1.58
C ALA A 16 9.51 -7.19 1.27
N MET A 17 9.08 -7.43 0.01
CA MET A 17 8.61 -8.73 -0.45
C MET A 17 9.74 -9.75 -0.53
N GLU A 18 10.87 -9.41 -1.16
CA GLU A 18 12.02 -10.31 -1.32
C GLU A 18 12.62 -10.71 0.02
N ARG A 19 12.84 -9.72 0.90
CA ARG A 19 13.45 -9.94 2.22
C ARG A 19 12.44 -10.36 3.28
N LYS A 20 11.15 -10.48 2.94
CA LYS A 20 10.05 -10.77 3.86
C LYS A 20 10.11 -9.89 5.11
N ILE A 21 10.26 -8.58 4.89
CA ILE A 21 10.35 -7.60 5.98
C ILE A 21 8.95 -7.16 6.38
N PRO A 22 8.58 -7.26 7.67
CA PRO A 22 7.29 -6.78 8.14
C PRO A 22 7.21 -5.27 7.91
N SER A 23 6.28 -4.86 7.07
CA SER A 23 6.14 -3.49 6.60
C SER A 23 4.92 -2.84 7.23
N THR A 24 5.09 -1.59 7.65
CA THR A 24 3.99 -0.78 8.17
C THR A 24 3.33 -0.05 7.01
N ILE A 25 2.04 -0.27 6.81
CA ILE A 25 1.27 0.29 5.70
C ILE A 25 0.18 1.16 6.29
N GLU A 26 0.20 2.47 5.97
CA GLU A 26 -0.89 3.38 6.27
C GLU A 26 -1.75 3.54 5.00
N TYR A 27 -3.04 3.24 5.08
CA TYR A 27 -3.95 3.24 3.94
C TYR A 27 -5.35 3.69 4.34
N TYR A 28 -6.15 4.10 3.34
CA TYR A 28 -7.59 4.28 3.51
C TYR A 28 -8.32 3.01 3.05
N GLN A 29 -9.27 2.52 3.83
CA GLN A 29 -10.04 1.35 3.43
C GLN A 29 -10.99 1.71 2.28
N ASN A 30 -11.63 2.89 2.37
CA ASN A 30 -12.67 3.35 1.46
C ASN A 30 -12.58 4.86 1.20
N ALA A 31 -13.29 5.35 0.18
CA ALA A 31 -13.37 6.78 -0.16
C ALA A 31 -13.97 7.66 0.95
N GLU A 32 -14.84 7.11 1.80
CA GLU A 32 -15.40 7.83 2.95
C GLU A 32 -14.34 8.12 4.02
N GLN A 33 -13.48 7.15 4.30
CA GLN A 33 -12.32 7.33 5.18
C GLN A 33 -11.30 8.31 4.58
N GLU A 34 -11.14 8.33 3.25
CA GLU A 34 -10.31 9.35 2.58
C GLU A 34 -10.85 10.77 2.85
N LYS A 35 -12.17 10.97 2.76
CA LYS A 35 -12.82 12.27 3.07
C LYS A 35 -12.65 12.66 4.54
N ASN A 36 -12.83 11.72 5.46
CA ASN A 36 -12.68 11.97 6.89
C ASN A 36 -11.21 11.96 7.36
N ARG A 37 -10.26 11.68 6.46
CA ARG A 37 -8.82 11.50 6.75
C ARG A 37 -8.55 10.40 7.80
N GLU A 38 -9.44 9.42 7.90
CA GLU A 38 -9.34 8.29 8.81
C GLU A 38 -8.43 7.21 8.22
N LYS A 39 -7.14 7.31 8.52
CA LYS A 39 -6.13 6.35 8.04
C LYS A 39 -6.15 5.11 8.92
N GLN A 40 -6.10 3.95 8.30
CA GLN A 40 -5.76 2.72 8.98
C GLN A 40 -4.28 2.43 8.85
N GLN A 41 -3.73 1.77 9.86
CA GLN A 41 -2.35 1.33 9.89
C GLN A 41 -2.31 -0.15 10.19
N ILE A 42 -1.63 -0.91 9.33
CA ILE A 42 -1.37 -2.33 9.54
C ILE A 42 0.12 -2.61 9.46
N LYS A 43 0.61 -3.52 10.29
CA LYS A 43 1.98 -4.04 10.21
C LYS A 43 1.90 -5.50 9.79
N ALA A 44 2.22 -5.77 8.54
CA ALA A 44 2.15 -7.12 7.99
C ALA A 44 3.23 -7.34 6.93
N LEU A 45 3.44 -8.60 6.57
CA LEU A 45 4.30 -8.98 5.46
C LEU A 45 3.54 -8.84 4.15
N VAL A 46 4.13 -8.15 3.18
CA VAL A 46 3.59 -8.12 1.81
C VAL A 46 3.94 -9.45 1.17
N LYS A 47 2.92 -10.21 0.80
CA LYS A 47 3.07 -11.53 0.19
C LYS A 47 3.24 -11.42 -1.31
N THR A 48 2.37 -10.64 -1.95
CA THR A 48 2.42 -10.41 -3.40
C THR A 48 1.61 -9.16 -3.77
N MET A 49 1.73 -8.73 -5.03
CA MET A 49 0.91 -7.69 -5.62
C MET A 49 0.09 -8.29 -6.75
N GLU A 50 -1.23 -8.07 -6.73
CA GLU A 50 -2.16 -8.53 -7.74
C GLU A 50 -2.76 -7.34 -8.50
N LEU A 51 -2.89 -7.46 -9.82
CA LEU A 51 -3.64 -6.50 -10.64
C LEU A 51 -5.04 -7.05 -10.88
N ILE A 52 -6.05 -6.40 -10.29
CA ILE A 52 -7.45 -6.81 -10.37
C ILE A 52 -8.25 -5.63 -10.93
N ASP A 53 -8.99 -5.84 -12.02
CA ASP A 53 -9.81 -4.81 -12.69
C ASP A 53 -9.02 -3.53 -13.05
N GLY A 54 -7.75 -3.68 -13.43
CA GLY A 54 -6.87 -2.55 -13.77
C GLY A 54 -6.38 -1.75 -12.55
N PHE A 55 -6.60 -2.25 -11.34
CA PHE A 55 -6.08 -1.67 -10.11
C PHE A 55 -5.10 -2.60 -9.42
N GLU A 56 -4.05 -2.03 -8.87
CA GLU A 56 -3.02 -2.75 -8.13
C GLU A 56 -3.48 -2.94 -6.67
N PHE A 57 -3.38 -4.17 -6.19
CA PHE A 57 -3.69 -4.57 -4.84
C PHE A 57 -2.47 -5.23 -4.20
N LEU A 58 -2.13 -4.77 -3.00
CA LEU A 58 -1.17 -5.41 -2.12
C LEU A 58 -1.86 -6.54 -1.37
N VAL A 59 -1.38 -7.77 -1.56
CA VAL A 59 -1.83 -8.94 -0.82
C VAL A 59 -0.88 -9.17 0.33
N LEU A 60 -1.39 -9.03 1.55
CA LEU A 60 -0.62 -9.27 2.76
C LEU A 60 -0.69 -10.76 3.14
N ASP A 61 0.24 -11.19 3.99
CA ASP A 61 0.22 -12.54 4.54
C ASP A 61 -1.03 -12.82 5.41
N THR A 62 -1.63 -11.76 5.98
CA THR A 62 -2.91 -11.82 6.71
C THR A 62 -4.12 -12.11 5.81
N LYS A 63 -3.92 -12.28 4.49
CA LYS A 63 -4.94 -12.37 3.44
C LYS A 63 -5.72 -11.08 3.19
N GLU A 64 -5.38 -9.99 3.86
CA GLU A 64 -5.90 -8.67 3.51
C GLU A 64 -5.38 -8.23 2.15
N LYS A 65 -6.29 -7.62 1.38
CA LYS A 65 -5.97 -6.99 0.11
C LYS A 65 -6.16 -5.49 0.25
N ILE A 66 -5.09 -4.74 0.10
CA ILE A 66 -5.09 -3.28 0.19
C ILE A 66 -4.91 -2.73 -1.21
N ARG A 67 -5.87 -1.93 -1.68
CA ARG A 67 -5.71 -1.24 -2.96
C ARG A 67 -4.59 -0.22 -2.85
N LEU A 68 -3.60 -0.35 -3.72
CA LEU A 68 -2.38 0.44 -3.70
C LEU A 68 -2.68 1.94 -3.89
N SER A 69 -3.73 2.26 -4.66
CA SER A 69 -4.24 3.63 -4.84
C SER A 69 -4.66 4.32 -3.53
N PHE A 70 -5.02 3.57 -2.49
CA PHE A 70 -5.40 4.11 -1.17
C PHE A 70 -4.26 4.08 -0.16
N VAL A 71 -3.08 3.58 -0.53
CA VAL A 71 -1.91 3.59 0.35
C VAL A 71 -1.37 5.01 0.44
N VAL A 72 -1.23 5.50 1.66
CA VAL A 72 -0.75 6.84 1.98
C VAL A 72 0.74 6.80 2.31
N LYS A 73 1.15 5.83 3.13
CA LYS A 73 2.55 5.61 3.49
C LYS A 73 2.88 4.14 3.55
N PHE A 74 4.12 3.84 3.23
CA PHE A 74 4.69 2.51 3.38
C PHE A 74 6.02 2.63 4.09
N ASN A 75 6.17 1.87 5.18
CA ASN A 75 7.33 1.86 6.05
C ASN A 75 7.76 3.27 6.53
N GLY A 76 6.79 4.14 6.82
CA GLY A 76 7.01 5.53 7.24
C GLY A 76 7.32 6.52 6.12
N LYS A 77 7.55 6.07 4.88
CA LYS A 77 7.72 6.94 3.71
C LYS A 77 6.37 7.24 3.04
N ARG A 78 6.15 8.49 2.63
CA ARG A 78 4.92 8.92 1.95
C ARG A 78 4.89 8.40 0.52
N HIS A 79 3.80 7.75 0.16
CA HIS A 79 3.51 7.27 -1.19
C HIS A 79 3.05 8.40 -2.12
N ARG A 80 2.33 9.40 -1.58
CA ARG A 80 1.97 10.63 -2.31
C ARG A 80 2.66 11.85 -1.69
N ALA A 81 3.38 12.59 -2.52
CA ALA A 81 3.59 14.01 -2.27
C ALA A 81 2.23 14.73 -2.48
N ASP A 82 1.96 15.70 -1.61
CA ASP A 82 0.72 16.50 -1.55
C ASP A 82 0.30 17.03 -2.93
#